data_AF-A0A5S4TNA7-F1
#
_entry.id   AF-A0A5S4TNA7-F1
#
_cell.length_a   1.000
_cell.length_b   1.000
_cell.length_c   1.000
_cell.angle_alpha   90.00
_cell.angle_beta   90.00
_cell.angle_gamma   90.00
#
_symmetry.space_group_name_H-M   'P 1'
#
loop_
_entity.id
_entity.type
_entity.pdbx_description
1 polymer ?
#
loop_
_entity_poly.entity_id
_entity_poly.type
_entity_poly.pdbx_seq_one_letter_code
_entity_poly.pdbx_strand_id
1 'polypeptide(L)'
;VFVLPRENKTYFGTTDTDYTGDLEHPKVTQEDVDYLLGIVNNRFPEANITIDDIESSWAGLRPLIVGNSASDYNGGNNGTISDESFNNLIATVESYLSKEKTREDVESAVSKLESSTSEKHLDPSAVSRGSSLDRDDNGLLTLAGGKITDYRKMAEGAMERVVDILKAEFDRSFKLINSKTYPVSGGELNPANVDSEIEAFAQLGVSRGLDSKEAHYLANLYGSNAPKVFALAHSLEQAPGL
;
A
#
# COMPACT_ATOMS: atom_id res chain seq x y z
N VAL A 1 -13.99 -1.42 -6.42
CA VAL A 1 -13.57 -2.77 -6.86
C VAL A 1 -12.79 -2.63 -8.17
N PHE A 2 -11.60 -3.24 -8.22
CA PHE A 2 -10.78 -3.41 -9.42
C PHE A 2 -11.00 -4.81 -10.01
N VAL A 3 -10.77 -4.93 -11.31
CA VAL A 3 -10.74 -6.19 -12.07
C VAL A 3 -9.48 -6.14 -12.94
N LEU A 4 -8.48 -6.97 -12.63
CA LEU A 4 -7.12 -6.84 -13.12
C LEU A 4 -6.63 -8.14 -13.77
N PRO A 5 -6.13 -8.09 -15.02
CA PRO A 5 -5.50 -9.25 -15.64
C PRO A 5 -4.09 -9.47 -15.06
N ARG A 6 -3.73 -10.72 -14.82
CA ARG A 6 -2.38 -11.16 -14.44
C ARG A 6 -2.13 -12.56 -14.98
N GLU A 7 -1.10 -12.67 -15.82
CA GLU A 7 -0.83 -13.90 -16.57
C GLU A 7 -2.09 -14.35 -17.33
N ASN A 8 -2.48 -15.63 -17.24
CA ASN A 8 -3.65 -16.17 -17.93
C ASN A 8 -4.93 -16.09 -17.08
N LYS A 9 -4.97 -15.22 -16.06
CA LYS A 9 -6.07 -15.09 -15.10
C LYS A 9 -6.47 -13.63 -14.92
N THR A 10 -7.67 -13.42 -14.39
CA THR A 10 -8.17 -12.12 -13.98
C THR A 10 -8.61 -12.21 -12.53
N TYR A 11 -8.11 -11.34 -11.67
CA TYR A 11 -8.54 -11.26 -10.27
C TYR A 11 -9.31 -9.97 -10.02
N PHE A 12 -10.19 -9.98 -9.02
CA PHE A 12 -10.99 -8.81 -8.67
C PHE A 12 -11.08 -8.64 -7.15
N GLY A 13 -11.26 -7.41 -6.71
CA GLY A 13 -11.23 -7.06 -5.30
C GLY A 13 -11.28 -5.55 -5.06
N THR A 14 -11.19 -5.05 -3.84
CA THR A 14 -11.10 -5.79 -2.57
C THR A 14 -12.32 -5.45 -1.71
N THR A 15 -12.49 -6.15 -0.60
CA THR A 15 -13.47 -5.81 0.45
C THR A 15 -12.82 -4.94 1.54
N ASP A 16 -13.66 -4.34 2.38
CA ASP A 16 -13.24 -3.55 3.54
C ASP A 16 -14.22 -3.81 4.69
N THR A 17 -13.78 -4.61 5.66
CA THR A 17 -14.60 -5.07 6.79
C THR A 17 -13.75 -5.05 8.05
N ASP A 18 -14.35 -4.65 9.18
CA ASP A 18 -13.72 -4.77 10.48
C ASP A 18 -13.36 -6.22 10.80
N TYR A 19 -12.20 -6.43 11.44
CA TYR A 19 -11.67 -7.76 11.73
C TYR A 19 -11.16 -7.85 13.16
N THR A 20 -11.57 -8.91 13.87
CA THR A 20 -11.21 -9.18 15.28
C THR A 20 -10.70 -10.61 15.51
N GLY A 21 -10.48 -11.37 14.44
CA GLY A 21 -10.09 -12.79 14.49
C GLY A 21 -8.57 -13.03 14.50
N ASP A 22 -8.18 -14.23 14.08
CA ASP A 22 -6.78 -14.65 13.94
C ASP A 22 -6.03 -13.77 12.92
N LEU A 23 -4.95 -13.11 13.34
CA LEU A 23 -4.16 -12.22 12.49
C LEU A 23 -3.28 -13.00 11.48
N GLU A 24 -2.94 -14.25 11.77
CA GLU A 24 -2.08 -15.07 10.90
C GLU A 24 -2.86 -15.70 9.73
N HIS A 25 -4.11 -16.09 9.97
CA HIS A 25 -4.93 -16.80 8.97
C HIS A 25 -6.30 -16.13 8.75
N PRO A 26 -6.35 -14.86 8.31
CA PRO A 26 -7.60 -14.26 7.87
C PRO A 26 -8.17 -15.05 6.69
N LYS A 27 -9.49 -15.25 6.69
CA LYS A 27 -10.18 -16.05 5.66
C LYS A 27 -11.23 -15.21 4.94
N VAL A 28 -11.37 -15.49 3.65
CA VAL A 28 -12.48 -14.97 2.83
C VAL A 28 -13.78 -15.57 3.34
N THR A 29 -14.81 -14.74 3.53
CA THR A 29 -16.15 -15.20 3.93
C THR A 29 -17.09 -15.33 2.72
N GLN A 30 -18.23 -15.98 2.90
CA GLN A 30 -19.27 -16.01 1.86
C GLN A 30 -19.80 -14.60 1.56
N GLU A 31 -19.83 -13.71 2.56
CA GLU A 31 -20.28 -12.32 2.38
C GLU A 31 -19.32 -11.53 1.48
N ASP A 32 -17.99 -11.76 1.61
CA ASP A 32 -17.00 -11.19 0.71
C ASP A 32 -17.23 -11.64 -0.74
N VAL A 33 -17.49 -12.94 -0.93
CA VAL A 33 -17.74 -13.54 -2.25
C VAL A 33 -19.01 -12.95 -2.87
N ASP A 34 -20.11 -12.95 -2.14
CA ASP A 34 -21.40 -12.45 -2.61
C ASP A 34 -21.32 -10.96 -2.98
N TYR A 35 -20.63 -10.16 -2.15
CA TYR A 35 -20.38 -8.74 -2.41
C TYR A 35 -19.61 -8.53 -3.72
N LEU A 36 -18.49 -9.23 -3.89
CA LEU A 36 -17.63 -9.06 -5.06
C LEU A 36 -18.29 -9.58 -6.34
N LEU A 37 -18.91 -10.76 -6.31
CA LEU A 37 -19.63 -11.33 -7.46
C LEU A 37 -20.80 -10.44 -7.86
N GLY A 38 -21.54 -9.89 -6.89
CA GLY A 38 -22.60 -8.93 -7.16
C GLY A 38 -22.11 -7.70 -7.93
N ILE A 39 -20.98 -7.12 -7.52
CA ILE A 39 -20.38 -5.96 -8.21
C ILE A 39 -19.87 -6.33 -9.59
N VAL A 40 -19.16 -7.46 -9.73
CA VAL A 40 -18.57 -7.91 -10.99
C VAL A 40 -19.65 -8.23 -12.01
N ASN A 41 -20.67 -9.01 -11.65
CA ASN A 41 -21.76 -9.35 -12.56
C ASN A 41 -22.65 -8.16 -12.89
N ASN A 42 -22.83 -7.21 -11.96
CA ASN A 42 -23.51 -5.95 -12.29
C ASN A 42 -22.72 -5.12 -13.30
N ARG A 43 -21.38 -5.13 -13.24
CA ARG A 43 -20.52 -4.44 -14.20
C ARG A 43 -20.41 -5.17 -15.54
N PHE A 44 -20.40 -6.50 -15.52
CA PHE A 44 -20.23 -7.38 -16.67
C PHE A 44 -21.37 -8.42 -16.73
N PRO A 45 -22.59 -8.02 -17.12
CA PRO A 45 -23.78 -8.87 -17.02
C PRO A 45 -23.70 -10.18 -17.82
N GLU A 46 -22.99 -10.17 -18.95
CA GLU A 46 -22.84 -11.36 -19.80
C GLU A 46 -21.81 -12.36 -19.26
N ALA A 47 -20.98 -11.96 -18.30
CA ALA A 47 -19.93 -12.83 -17.75
C ALA A 47 -20.51 -13.95 -16.88
N ASN A 48 -21.64 -13.68 -16.18
CA ASN A 48 -22.36 -14.65 -15.35
C ASN A 48 -21.45 -15.45 -14.39
N ILE A 49 -20.48 -14.79 -13.76
CA ILE A 49 -19.47 -15.42 -12.91
C ILE A 49 -20.12 -15.90 -11.61
N THR A 50 -19.81 -17.12 -11.22
CA THR A 50 -20.29 -17.79 -10.01
C THR A 50 -19.13 -18.16 -9.09
N ILE A 51 -19.43 -18.69 -7.90
CA ILE A 51 -18.39 -19.21 -6.99
C ILE A 51 -17.63 -20.40 -7.59
N ASP A 52 -18.27 -21.17 -8.49
CA ASP A 52 -17.66 -22.33 -9.14
C ASP A 52 -16.58 -21.93 -10.18
N ASP A 53 -16.58 -20.67 -10.61
CA ASP A 53 -15.57 -20.10 -11.50
C ASP A 53 -14.32 -19.59 -10.74
N ILE A 54 -14.33 -19.60 -9.40
CA ILE A 54 -13.24 -19.09 -8.57
C ILE A 54 -12.19 -20.17 -8.35
N GLU A 55 -11.06 -20.05 -9.03
CA GLU A 55 -9.95 -21.00 -8.93
C GLU A 55 -9.08 -20.80 -7.68
N SER A 56 -9.03 -19.59 -7.12
CA SER A 56 -8.22 -19.24 -5.95
C SER A 56 -8.70 -17.94 -5.31
N SER A 57 -8.32 -17.73 -4.04
CA SER A 57 -8.63 -16.51 -3.29
C SER A 57 -7.55 -16.21 -2.24
N TRP A 58 -7.53 -14.99 -1.73
CA TRP A 58 -6.70 -14.61 -0.59
C TRP A 58 -7.39 -13.50 0.22
N ALA A 59 -7.01 -13.40 1.50
CA ALA A 59 -7.39 -12.31 2.38
C ALA A 59 -6.13 -11.68 3.00
N GLY A 60 -6.22 -10.40 3.37
CA GLY A 60 -5.11 -9.69 3.99
C GLY A 60 -5.63 -8.58 4.90
N LEU A 61 -4.91 -8.33 6.00
CA LEU A 61 -5.24 -7.31 6.98
C LEU A 61 -4.44 -6.04 6.71
N ARG A 62 -5.11 -4.89 6.76
CA ARG A 62 -4.47 -3.59 6.57
C ARG A 62 -3.94 -3.07 7.92
N PRO A 63 -2.66 -2.70 8.06
CA PRO A 63 -2.15 -2.11 9.29
C PRO A 63 -2.56 -0.64 9.36
N LEU A 64 -3.76 -0.34 9.83
CA LEU A 64 -4.28 1.02 9.88
C LEU A 64 -4.01 1.66 11.25
N ILE A 65 -3.71 2.96 11.28
CA ILE A 65 -3.49 3.71 12.53
C ILE A 65 -4.74 4.53 12.83
N VAL A 66 -5.23 4.43 14.07
CA VAL A 66 -6.32 5.25 14.59
C VAL A 66 -5.81 6.69 14.77
N GLY A 67 -6.41 7.68 14.11
CA GLY A 67 -6.20 9.09 14.44
C GLY A 67 -5.55 10.01 13.40
N ASN A 68 -5.48 9.62 12.11
CA ASN A 68 -5.20 10.57 11.04
C ASN A 68 -6.33 10.46 9.99
N SER A 69 -7.02 11.56 9.70
CA SER A 69 -8.13 11.56 8.74
C SER A 69 -7.76 10.85 7.44
N ALA A 70 -8.55 9.87 7.02
CA ALA A 70 -8.39 9.25 5.71
C ALA A 70 -8.93 10.19 4.63
N SER A 71 -8.05 11.02 4.09
CA SER A 71 -8.09 11.31 2.66
C SER A 71 -6.84 10.71 2.04
N ASP A 72 -6.80 10.57 0.72
CA ASP A 72 -5.57 10.29 -0.05
C ASP A 72 -5.25 8.82 -0.33
N TYR A 73 -6.27 7.96 -0.46
CA TYR A 73 -6.06 6.73 -1.26
C TYR A 73 -6.21 6.96 -2.76
N ASN A 74 -7.23 7.72 -3.21
CA ASN A 74 -7.41 8.17 -4.60
C ASN A 74 -8.42 9.34 -4.72
N GLY A 75 -8.62 10.13 -3.65
CA GLY A 75 -9.61 11.21 -3.60
C GLY A 75 -11.05 10.71 -3.53
N GLY A 76 -11.65 10.78 -2.34
CA GLY A 76 -13.06 10.44 -2.15
C GLY A 76 -13.46 10.55 -0.68
N ASN A 77 -14.42 11.43 -0.41
CA ASN A 77 -15.05 11.78 0.87
C ASN A 77 -14.19 12.55 1.90
N ASN A 78 -14.16 13.88 1.76
CA ASN A 78 -14.12 14.74 2.94
C ASN A 78 -15.40 14.46 3.74
N GLY A 79 -15.27 14.00 4.98
CA GLY A 79 -16.41 13.75 5.87
C GLY A 79 -17.38 14.94 5.87
N THR A 80 -18.68 14.67 5.93
CA THR A 80 -19.71 15.71 6.00
C THR A 80 -19.60 16.47 7.32
N ILE A 81 -19.52 17.80 7.24
CA ILE A 81 -19.52 18.71 8.40
C ILE A 81 -20.82 18.53 9.18
N SER A 82 -20.76 18.43 10.52
CA SER A 82 -21.99 18.38 11.33
C SER A 82 -22.71 19.73 11.30
N ASP A 83 -24.05 19.73 11.37
CA ASP A 83 -24.84 20.96 11.38
C ASP A 83 -24.41 21.92 12.50
N GLU A 84 -24.01 21.40 13.65
CA GLU A 84 -23.49 22.19 14.78
C GLU A 84 -22.18 22.90 14.43
N SER A 85 -21.25 22.18 13.81
CA SER A 85 -19.96 22.70 13.36
C SER A 85 -20.15 23.77 12.27
N PHE A 86 -21.06 23.52 11.33
CA PHE A 86 -21.42 24.47 10.27
C PHE A 86 -22.07 25.73 10.83
N ASN A 87 -23.02 25.59 11.76
CA ASN A 87 -23.71 26.72 12.39
C ASN A 87 -22.76 27.57 13.25
N ASN A 88 -21.77 26.95 13.91
CA ASN A 88 -20.76 27.68 14.68
C ASN A 88 -19.85 28.53 13.77
N LEU A 89 -19.53 28.04 12.56
CA LEU A 89 -18.82 28.84 11.56
C LEU A 89 -19.67 30.02 11.09
N ILE A 90 -20.95 29.79 10.77
CA ILE A 90 -21.86 30.88 10.37
C ILE A 90 -21.89 31.96 11.44
N ALA A 91 -22.12 31.59 12.70
CA ALA A 91 -22.15 32.54 13.82
C ALA A 91 -20.82 33.29 13.96
N THR A 92 -19.68 32.62 13.78
CA THR A 92 -18.36 33.27 13.85
C THR A 92 -18.12 34.25 12.70
N VAL A 93 -18.59 33.94 11.48
CA VAL A 93 -18.52 34.85 10.33
C VAL A 93 -19.46 36.05 10.51
N GLU A 94 -20.67 35.84 11.03
CA GLU A 94 -21.61 36.91 11.36
C GLU A 94 -21.02 37.87 12.41
N SER A 95 -20.40 37.34 13.48
CA SER A 95 -19.70 38.14 14.48
C SER A 95 -18.47 38.88 13.93
N TYR A 96 -17.81 38.34 12.90
CA TYR A 96 -16.75 39.07 12.21
C TYR A 96 -17.31 40.24 11.39
N LEU A 97 -18.42 40.03 10.67
CA LEU A 97 -19.09 41.08 9.91
C LEU A 97 -19.65 42.19 10.81
N SER A 98 -20.07 41.86 12.04
CA SER A 98 -20.47 42.85 13.06
C SER A 98 -19.29 43.54 13.78
N LYS A 99 -18.04 43.20 13.44
CA LYS A 99 -16.78 43.68 14.06
C LYS A 99 -16.60 43.27 15.53
N GLU A 100 -17.30 42.24 15.98
CA GLU A 100 -17.15 41.67 17.33
C GLU A 100 -16.04 40.62 17.40
N LYS A 101 -15.70 40.01 16.27
CA LYS A 101 -14.59 39.05 16.13
C LYS A 101 -13.59 39.49 15.08
N THR A 102 -12.38 38.91 15.16
CA THR A 102 -11.28 39.19 14.24
C THR A 102 -11.21 38.16 13.11
N ARG A 103 -10.41 38.46 12.10
CA ARG A 103 -10.12 37.51 11.02
C ARG A 103 -9.42 36.23 11.55
N GLU A 104 -8.57 36.35 12.56
CA GLU A 104 -7.88 35.21 13.17
C GLU A 104 -8.87 34.24 13.83
N ASP A 105 -9.95 34.75 14.42
CA ASP A 105 -11.01 33.92 15.00
C ASP A 105 -11.76 33.11 13.93
N VAL A 106 -11.97 33.70 12.75
CA VAL A 106 -12.58 33.01 11.60
C VAL A 106 -11.63 31.93 11.06
N GLU A 107 -10.35 32.25 10.91
CA GLU A 107 -9.33 31.28 10.47
C GLU A 107 -9.22 30.10 11.46
N SER A 108 -9.28 30.36 12.77
CA SER A 108 -9.31 29.32 13.79
C SER A 108 -10.58 28.47 13.75
N ALA A 109 -11.75 29.06 13.48
CA ALA A 109 -13.00 28.32 13.33
C ALA A 109 -13.00 27.40 12.10
N VAL A 110 -12.43 27.85 10.98
CA VAL A 110 -12.25 27.04 9.77
C VAL A 110 -11.29 25.87 10.03
N SER A 111 -10.15 26.13 10.69
CA SER A 111 -9.21 25.07 11.06
C SER A 111 -9.83 24.03 12.01
N LYS A 112 -10.69 24.47 12.94
CA LYS A 112 -11.43 23.55 13.83
C LYS A 112 -12.43 22.68 13.09
N LEU A 113 -13.07 23.18 12.03
CA LEU A 113 -13.96 22.39 11.18
C LEU A 113 -13.23 21.27 10.44
N GLU A 114 -11.99 21.53 10.01
CA GLU A 114 -11.12 20.52 9.41
C GLU A 114 -10.73 19.44 10.44
N SER A 115 -10.67 19.79 11.72
CA SER A 115 -10.38 18.83 12.80
C SER A 115 -11.61 18.06 13.33
N SER A 116 -12.81 18.66 13.30
CA SER A 116 -14.03 18.09 13.92
C SER A 116 -14.78 17.09 13.04
N THR A 117 -14.31 16.85 11.81
CA THR A 117 -14.83 15.82 10.91
C THR A 117 -14.45 14.38 11.32
N SER A 118 -13.88 14.19 12.52
CA SER A 118 -13.25 12.94 12.98
C SER A 118 -14.04 12.17 14.05
N GLU A 119 -15.18 12.68 14.55
CA GLU A 119 -15.95 12.01 15.62
C GLU A 119 -17.34 11.56 15.18
N LYS A 120 -17.40 10.49 14.38
CA LYS A 120 -18.52 9.54 14.34
C LYS A 120 -18.05 8.26 13.68
N HIS A 121 -18.39 7.12 14.30
CA HIS A 121 -18.14 5.73 13.86
C HIS A 121 -17.41 5.64 12.51
N LEU A 122 -16.08 5.54 12.56
CA LEU A 122 -15.26 5.51 11.36
C LEU A 122 -15.62 4.24 10.58
N ASP A 123 -16.11 4.42 9.36
CA ASP A 123 -16.16 3.35 8.36
C ASP A 123 -14.72 2.78 8.23
N PRO A 124 -14.51 1.46 8.15
CA PRO A 124 -13.17 0.88 7.95
C PRO A 124 -12.39 1.54 6.80
N SER A 125 -13.10 1.98 5.77
CA SER A 125 -12.52 2.70 4.63
C SER A 125 -12.03 4.11 4.94
N ALA A 126 -12.46 4.70 6.06
CA ALA A 126 -12.18 6.05 6.54
C ALA A 126 -11.06 6.14 7.60
N VAL A 127 -10.42 5.03 7.98
CA VAL A 127 -9.26 5.04 8.90
C VAL A 127 -7.98 5.41 8.16
N SER A 128 -7.10 6.19 8.81
CA SER A 128 -5.85 6.66 8.20
C SER A 128 -5.05 5.57 7.56
N ARG A 129 -4.50 5.90 6.39
CA ARG A 129 -3.43 5.11 5.80
C ARG A 129 -2.08 5.83 5.77
N GLY A 130 -1.89 6.82 6.65
CA GLY A 130 -0.58 7.40 6.94
C GLY A 130 0.33 6.43 7.69
N SER A 131 1.60 6.79 7.84
CA SER A 131 2.58 6.05 8.66
C SER A 131 2.97 6.85 9.90
N SER A 132 3.25 6.17 11.01
CA SER A 132 3.88 6.77 12.20
C SER A 132 5.24 6.14 12.47
N LEU A 133 6.13 6.92 13.10
CA LEU A 133 7.41 6.48 13.59
C LEU A 133 7.59 7.00 15.00
N ASP A 134 7.45 6.11 15.98
CA ASP A 134 7.44 6.45 17.39
C ASP A 134 8.56 5.73 18.13
N ARG A 135 9.04 6.31 19.25
CA ARG A 135 9.98 5.67 20.17
C ARG A 135 9.39 5.66 21.56
N ASP A 136 9.29 4.48 22.17
CA ASP A 136 8.82 4.31 23.54
C ASP A 136 9.91 4.63 24.56
N ASP A 137 9.54 4.81 25.83
CA ASP A 137 10.43 5.17 26.95
C ASP A 137 11.52 4.11 27.19
N ASN A 138 11.23 2.85 26.84
CA ASN A 138 12.21 1.75 26.88
C ASN A 138 13.21 1.76 25.70
N GLY A 139 13.05 2.70 24.77
CA GLY A 139 13.91 2.89 23.61
C GLY A 139 13.50 2.15 22.34
N LEU A 140 12.41 1.36 22.35
CA LEU A 140 11.90 0.64 21.17
C LEU A 140 11.37 1.61 20.11
N LEU A 141 11.83 1.46 18.88
CA LEU A 141 11.30 2.17 17.71
C LEU A 141 10.19 1.34 17.06
N THR A 142 9.05 1.98 16.79
CA THR A 142 7.91 1.37 16.10
C THR A 142 7.59 2.19 14.84
N LEU A 143 7.68 1.55 13.68
CA LEU A 143 7.21 2.08 12.41
C LEU A 143 5.91 1.36 12.04
N ALA A 144 4.79 2.06 12.14
CA ALA A 144 3.46 1.49 11.90
C ALA A 144 2.76 2.18 10.72
N GLY A 145 1.70 1.55 10.22
CA GLY A 145 0.88 2.14 9.16
C GLY A 145 1.50 2.11 7.78
N GLY A 146 1.12 3.09 6.97
CA GLY A 146 1.65 3.33 5.64
C GLY A 146 1.11 2.39 4.57
N LYS A 147 1.77 2.43 3.41
CA LYS A 147 1.42 1.64 2.23
C LYS A 147 2.67 1.02 1.64
N ILE A 148 2.50 -0.09 0.92
CA ILE A 148 3.59 -0.70 0.15
C ILE A 148 4.21 0.27 -0.87
N THR A 149 3.46 1.25 -1.39
CA THR A 149 3.98 2.27 -2.30
C THR A 149 4.89 3.30 -1.62
N ASP A 150 4.73 3.49 -0.31
CA ASP A 150 5.45 4.50 0.47
C ASP A 150 6.64 3.92 1.24
N TYR A 151 6.81 2.59 1.20
CA TYR A 151 7.77 1.83 2.01
C TYR A 151 9.19 2.42 2.01
N ARG A 152 9.71 2.82 0.84
CA ARG A 152 11.06 3.38 0.69
C ARG A 152 11.19 4.70 1.46
N LYS A 153 10.18 5.58 1.37
CA LYS A 153 10.18 6.87 2.08
C LYS A 153 10.02 6.68 3.58
N MET A 154 9.20 5.72 4.00
CA MET A 154 9.06 5.35 5.42
C MET A 154 10.39 4.83 5.98
N ALA A 155 11.08 3.95 5.24
CA ALA A 155 12.39 3.43 5.64
C ALA A 155 13.46 4.53 5.69
N GLU A 156 13.46 5.48 4.75
CA GLU A 156 14.35 6.64 4.75
C GLU A 156 14.21 7.47 6.03
N GLY A 157 12.97 7.85 6.40
CA GLY A 157 12.71 8.58 7.65
C GLY A 157 13.05 7.77 8.92
N ALA A 158 12.81 6.45 8.91
CA ALA A 158 13.22 5.58 10.01
C ALA A 158 14.75 5.55 10.18
N MET A 159 15.49 5.47 9.07
CA MET A 159 16.96 5.46 9.11
C MET A 159 17.54 6.81 9.55
N GLU A 160 16.94 7.93 9.17
CA GLU A 160 17.30 9.26 9.71
C GLU A 160 17.20 9.27 11.24
N ARG A 161 16.06 8.83 11.78
CA ARG A 161 15.86 8.76 13.24
C ARG A 161 16.87 7.84 13.93
N VAL A 162 17.18 6.69 13.33
CA VAL A 162 18.17 5.75 13.87
C VAL A 162 19.57 6.37 13.89
N VAL A 163 19.97 7.09 12.85
CA VAL A 163 21.28 7.77 12.79
C VAL A 163 21.38 8.84 13.87
N ASP A 164 20.32 9.63 14.08
CA ASP A 164 20.29 10.64 15.14
C ASP A 164 20.45 10.04 16.54
N ILE A 165 19.75 8.92 16.81
CA ILE A 165 19.86 8.20 18.09
C ILE A 165 21.28 7.64 18.28
N LEU A 166 21.83 7.00 17.25
CA LEU A 166 23.18 6.44 17.30
C LEU A 166 24.25 7.51 17.55
N LYS A 167 24.05 8.71 17.00
CA LYS A 167 24.94 9.83 17.26
C LYS A 167 24.80 10.35 18.68
N ALA A 168 23.56 10.59 19.14
CA ALA A 168 23.30 11.22 20.43
C ALA A 168 23.65 10.31 21.63
N GLU A 169 23.36 9.01 21.53
CA GLU A 169 23.47 8.09 22.67
C GLU A 169 24.75 7.23 22.65
N PHE A 170 25.35 7.04 21.47
CA PHE A 170 26.49 6.14 21.30
C PHE A 170 27.70 6.81 20.65
N ASP A 171 27.63 8.10 20.32
CA ASP A 171 28.64 8.85 19.56
C ASP A 171 29.05 8.17 18.22
N ARG A 172 28.11 7.45 17.60
CA ARG A 172 28.35 6.76 16.31
C ARG A 172 27.72 7.55 15.17
N SER A 173 28.55 7.96 14.22
CA SER A 173 28.12 8.68 13.02
C SER A 173 28.01 7.76 11.80
N PHE A 174 26.93 7.89 11.06
CA PHE A 174 26.72 7.19 9.79
C PHE A 174 26.25 8.16 8.71
N LYS A 175 26.56 7.85 7.45
CA LYS A 175 26.06 8.59 6.30
C LYS A 175 24.98 7.75 5.61
N LEU A 176 23.80 8.34 5.44
CA LEU A 176 22.73 7.70 4.68
C LEU A 176 23.12 7.59 3.20
N ILE A 177 22.71 6.47 2.60
CA ILE A 177 22.77 6.28 1.14
C ILE A 177 21.55 6.92 0.48
N ASN A 178 21.66 7.23 -0.81
CA ASN A 178 20.49 7.66 -1.58
C ASN A 178 19.63 6.45 -1.95
N SER A 179 18.59 6.19 -1.15
CA SER A 179 17.66 5.08 -1.37
C SER A 179 16.89 5.15 -2.69
N LYS A 180 16.73 6.33 -3.29
CA LYS A 180 15.99 6.51 -4.56
C LYS A 180 16.71 5.91 -5.76
N THR A 181 18.03 5.75 -5.66
CA THR A 181 18.89 5.27 -6.75
C THR A 181 19.61 3.97 -6.40
N TYR A 182 19.33 3.40 -5.23
CA TYR A 182 19.94 2.15 -4.79
C TYR A 182 19.09 0.98 -5.29
N PRO A 183 19.57 0.17 -6.25
CA PRO A 183 18.78 -0.92 -6.81
C PRO A 183 18.53 -2.00 -5.76
N VAL A 184 17.35 -2.61 -5.82
CA VAL A 184 17.05 -3.85 -5.10
C VAL A 184 17.63 -5.04 -5.87
N SER A 185 17.78 -6.18 -5.21
CA SER A 185 18.28 -7.40 -5.86
C SER A 185 17.42 -7.77 -7.07
N GLY A 186 18.06 -8.01 -8.22
CA GLY A 186 17.35 -8.30 -9.47
C GLY A 186 17.02 -7.04 -10.28
N GLY A 187 17.11 -5.86 -9.65
CA GLY A 187 16.77 -4.56 -10.22
C GLY A 187 17.96 -3.77 -10.74
N GLU A 188 19.14 -4.38 -10.85
CA GLU A 188 20.32 -3.79 -11.49
C GLU A 188 20.16 -3.74 -13.02
N LEU A 189 19.16 -2.95 -13.44
CA LEU A 189 18.70 -2.78 -14.81
C LEU A 189 18.65 -1.31 -15.16
N ASN A 190 18.78 -0.97 -16.44
CA ASN A 190 18.44 0.35 -16.90
C ASN A 190 16.90 0.53 -16.94
N PRO A 191 16.31 1.35 -16.06
CA PRO A 191 14.85 1.52 -16.01
C PRO A 191 14.27 2.19 -17.26
N ALA A 192 15.09 2.84 -18.09
CA ALA A 192 14.64 3.41 -19.35
C ALA A 192 14.47 2.35 -20.46
N ASN A 193 15.10 1.18 -20.32
CA ASN A 193 15.25 0.18 -21.38
C ASN A 193 14.97 -1.25 -20.90
N VAL A 194 14.00 -1.42 -20.00
CA VAL A 194 13.71 -2.70 -19.31
C VAL A 194 13.55 -3.86 -20.28
N ASP A 195 12.73 -3.71 -21.33
CA ASP A 195 12.44 -4.81 -22.27
C ASP A 195 13.71 -5.35 -22.93
N SER A 196 14.62 -4.48 -23.35
CA SER A 196 15.89 -4.90 -23.98
C SER A 196 16.85 -5.55 -22.99
N GLU A 197 16.86 -5.12 -21.73
CA GLU A 197 17.68 -5.71 -20.69
C GLU A 197 17.17 -7.12 -20.34
N ILE A 198 15.86 -7.27 -20.21
CA ILE A 198 15.21 -8.58 -19.97
C ILE A 198 15.47 -9.52 -21.14
N GLU A 199 15.38 -9.04 -22.39
CA GLU A 199 15.69 -9.85 -23.56
C GLU A 199 17.15 -10.32 -23.59
N ALA A 200 18.09 -9.45 -23.19
CA ALA A 200 19.50 -9.84 -23.08
C ALA A 200 19.70 -10.98 -22.06
N PHE A 201 19.02 -10.94 -20.92
CA PHE A 201 19.05 -12.06 -19.97
C PHE A 201 18.36 -13.31 -20.50
N ALA A 202 17.22 -13.18 -21.18
CA ALA A 202 16.52 -14.31 -21.77
C ALA A 202 17.41 -15.08 -22.76
N GLN A 203 18.20 -14.37 -23.58
CA GLN A 203 19.16 -14.97 -24.51
C GLN A 203 20.24 -15.80 -23.80
N LEU A 204 20.65 -15.42 -22.58
CA LEU A 204 21.55 -16.24 -21.77
C LEU A 204 20.89 -17.57 -21.38
N GLY A 205 19.61 -17.54 -21.00
CA GLY A 205 18.83 -18.75 -20.72
C GLY A 205 18.71 -19.66 -21.94
N VAL A 206 18.38 -19.10 -23.11
CA VAL A 206 18.29 -19.85 -24.37
C VAL A 206 19.62 -20.47 -24.76
N SER A 207 20.74 -19.75 -24.61
CA SER A 207 22.08 -20.30 -24.88
C SER A 207 22.45 -21.47 -23.96
N ARG A 208 21.74 -21.61 -22.84
CA ARG A 208 21.85 -22.73 -21.90
C ARG A 208 20.78 -23.79 -22.13
N GLY A 209 20.00 -23.72 -23.21
CA GLY A 209 19.05 -24.76 -23.59
C GLY A 209 17.66 -24.66 -22.94
N LEU A 210 17.32 -23.53 -22.31
CA LEU A 210 15.93 -23.25 -21.92
C LEU A 210 15.09 -22.89 -23.16
N ASP A 211 13.80 -23.18 -23.12
CA ASP A 211 12.86 -22.65 -24.11
C ASP A 211 12.85 -21.12 -24.07
N SER A 212 12.66 -20.49 -25.23
CA SER A 212 12.69 -19.03 -25.35
C SER A 212 11.63 -18.35 -24.48
N LYS A 213 10.43 -18.90 -24.36
CA LYS A 213 9.37 -18.33 -23.52
C LYS A 213 9.68 -18.50 -22.04
N GLU A 214 10.21 -19.65 -21.66
CA GLU A 214 10.60 -19.93 -20.27
C GLU A 214 11.77 -19.04 -19.83
N ALA A 215 12.80 -18.90 -20.68
CA ALA A 215 13.93 -18.03 -20.42
C ALA A 215 13.50 -16.57 -20.27
N HIS A 216 12.58 -16.10 -21.12
CA HIS A 216 12.03 -14.75 -21.04
C HIS A 216 11.16 -14.55 -19.80
N TYR A 217 10.31 -15.53 -19.44
CA TYR A 217 9.52 -15.50 -18.21
C TYR A 217 10.41 -15.40 -16.97
N LEU A 218 11.43 -16.26 -16.87
CA LEU A 218 12.39 -16.24 -15.76
C LEU A 218 13.22 -14.95 -15.73
N ALA A 219 13.62 -14.44 -16.89
CA ALA A 219 14.30 -13.15 -16.98
C ALA A 219 13.41 -12.01 -16.46
N ASN A 220 12.13 -11.98 -16.84
CA ASN A 220 11.17 -10.98 -16.38
C ASN A 220 10.90 -11.10 -14.86
N LEU A 221 10.82 -12.33 -14.34
CA LEU A 221 10.55 -12.60 -12.92
C LEU A 221 11.73 -12.27 -12.00
N TYR A 222 12.96 -12.58 -12.42
CA TYR A 222 14.15 -12.47 -11.58
C TYR A 222 15.08 -11.30 -11.94
N GLY A 223 14.86 -10.64 -13.09
CA GLY A 223 15.69 -9.54 -13.58
C GLY A 223 17.17 -9.94 -13.68
N SER A 224 18.05 -9.10 -13.14
CA SER A 224 19.51 -9.33 -13.13
C SER A 224 19.95 -10.58 -12.37
N ASN A 225 19.07 -11.20 -11.57
CA ASN A 225 19.35 -12.47 -10.91
C ASN A 225 19.11 -13.68 -11.82
N ALA A 226 18.44 -13.51 -12.97
CA ALA A 226 18.09 -14.62 -13.86
C ALA A 226 19.30 -15.49 -14.30
N PRO A 227 20.50 -14.94 -14.58
CA PRO A 227 21.69 -15.76 -14.88
C PRO A 227 22.07 -16.75 -13.77
N LYS A 228 21.82 -16.40 -12.50
CA LYS A 228 22.04 -17.33 -11.37
C LYS A 228 21.04 -18.47 -11.39
N VAL A 229 19.79 -18.19 -11.75
CA VAL A 229 18.74 -19.22 -11.92
C VAL A 229 19.09 -20.15 -13.07
N PHE A 230 19.49 -19.61 -14.24
CA PHE A 230 19.89 -20.42 -15.39
C PHE A 230 21.14 -21.27 -15.12
N ALA A 231 21.99 -20.88 -14.17
CA ALA A 231 23.14 -21.69 -13.76
C ALA A 231 22.75 -22.95 -13.00
N LEU A 232 21.56 -22.98 -12.40
CA LEU A 232 21.07 -24.13 -11.64
C LEU A 232 20.16 -25.06 -12.44
N ALA A 233 19.67 -24.62 -13.60
CA ALA A 233 18.67 -25.35 -14.39
C ALA A 233 19.10 -26.79 -14.78
N HIS A 234 20.40 -27.08 -14.87
CA HIS A 234 20.94 -28.41 -15.21
C HIS A 234 21.52 -29.18 -14.02
N SER A 235 21.43 -28.62 -12.82
CA SER A 235 22.00 -29.20 -11.60
C SER A 235 20.96 -29.57 -10.55
N LEU A 236 19.68 -29.41 -10.86
CA LEU A 236 18.58 -29.63 -9.93
C LEU A 236 17.80 -30.87 -10.31
N GLU A 237 17.60 -31.77 -9.35
CA GLU A 237 16.60 -32.82 -9.46
C GLU A 237 15.22 -32.22 -9.16
N GLN A 238 14.21 -32.64 -9.92
CA GLN A 238 12.83 -32.24 -9.72
C GLN A 238 12.39 -32.65 -8.29
N ALA A 239 11.82 -31.69 -7.55
CA ALA A 239 11.28 -31.99 -6.22
C ALA A 239 10.07 -32.93 -6.37
N PRO A 240 9.91 -33.95 -5.49
CA PRO A 240 8.77 -34.85 -5.55
C PRO A 240 7.44 -34.08 -5.45
N GLY A 241 6.53 -34.30 -6.41
CA GLY A 241 5.17 -33.72 -6.39
C GLY A 241 4.98 -32.44 -7.21
N LEU A 242 6.00 -31.99 -7.95
CA LEU A 242 5.89 -30.99 -9.02
C LEU A 242 6.07 -31.66 -10.38
#